data_AF-A0A2N5Z173-F1
#
_entry.id   AF-A0A2N5Z173-F1
#
_cell.length_a   1.000
_cell.length_b   1.000
_cell.length_c   1.000
_cell.angle_alpha   90.00
_cell.angle_beta   90.00
_cell.angle_gamma   90.00
#
_symmetry.space_group_name_H-M   'P 1'
#
loop_
_entity.id
_entity.type
_entity.pdbx_description
1 polymer ?
#
loop_
_entity_poly.entity_id
_entity_poly.type
_entity_poly.pdbx_seq_one_letter_code
_entity_poly.pdbx_strand_id
1 'polypeptide(L)'
;MEELLLKIKEQVIEVLNLEDIEPDDIDTDAPLFGDGLGLDSIDALELIVLLEKQYGIKIEDPKDGKKIFYSIRTIAEYIEEKKK
;
A
#
# COMPACT_ATOMS: atom_id res chain seq x y z
N MET A 1 -1.70 12.27 -8.57
CA MET A 1 -0.66 11.63 -7.74
C MET A 1 -0.78 11.97 -6.26
N GLU A 2 -0.66 13.23 -5.83
CA GLU A 2 -0.71 13.59 -4.39
C GLU A 2 -1.98 13.14 -3.66
N GLU A 3 -3.16 13.37 -4.26
CA GLU A 3 -4.45 12.90 -3.70
C GLU A 3 -4.53 11.36 -3.61
N LEU A 4 -3.90 10.65 -4.55
CA LEU A 4 -3.87 9.19 -4.56
C LEU A 4 -2.95 8.67 -3.44
N LEU A 5 -1.80 9.30 -3.23
CA LEU A 5 -0.88 8.95 -2.15
C LEU A 5 -1.55 9.13 -0.78
N LEU A 6 -2.22 10.27 -0.56
CA LEU A 6 -2.95 10.52 0.67
C LEU A 6 -4.04 9.47 0.89
N LYS A 7 -4.84 9.19 -0.14
CA LYS A 7 -5.90 8.18 -0.08
C LYS A 7 -5.37 6.78 0.24
N ILE A 8 -4.24 6.39 -0.36
CA ILE A 8 -3.63 5.08 -0.07
C ILE A 8 -3.14 5.04 1.37
N LYS A 9 -2.52 6.11 1.89
CA LYS A 9 -2.10 6.18 3.30
C LYS A 9 -3.28 5.99 4.26
N GLU A 10 -4.37 6.72 4.04
CA GLU A 10 -5.60 6.59 4.83
C GLU A 10 -6.15 5.16 4.78
N GLN A 11 -6.20 4.56 3.59
CA GLN A 11 -6.66 3.19 3.38
C GLN A 11 -5.76 2.15 4.05
N VAL A 12 -4.44 2.35 4.02
CA VAL A 12 -3.46 1.47 4.68
C VAL A 12 -3.66 1.52 6.20
N ILE A 13 -3.81 2.73 6.78
CA ILE A 13 -4.08 2.92 8.21
C ILE A 13 -5.38 2.23 8.62
N GLU A 14 -6.45 2.42 7.83
CA GLU A 14 -7.77 1.83 8.10
C GLU A 14 -7.74 0.29 8.01
N VAL A 15 -7.11 -0.26 6.97
CA VAL A 15 -7.09 -1.71 6.74
C VAL A 15 -6.20 -2.44 7.74
N LEU A 16 -5.02 -1.89 8.02
CA LEU A 16 -4.05 -2.50 8.94
C LEU A 16 -4.30 -2.10 10.40
N ASN A 17 -5.36 -1.32 10.64
CA ASN A 17 -5.77 -0.82 11.96
C ASN A 17 -4.57 -0.21 12.73
N LEU A 18 -3.82 0.67 12.06
CA LEU A 18 -2.65 1.33 12.63
C LEU A 18 -3.11 2.41 13.60
N GLU A 19 -3.35 2.02 14.85
CA GLU A 19 -3.67 2.92 15.95
C GLU A 19 -2.48 3.87 16.17
N ASP A 20 -2.75 5.18 16.32
CA ASP A 20 -1.76 6.24 16.52
C ASP A 20 -0.82 6.56 15.33
N ILE A 21 -1.15 6.19 14.09
CA ILE A 21 -0.43 6.61 12.88
C ILE A 21 -1.32 7.53 12.03
N GLU A 22 -0.85 8.74 11.73
CA GLU A 22 -1.50 9.63 10.78
C GLU A 22 -0.94 9.44 9.35
N PRO A 23 -1.70 9.78 8.30
CA PRO A 23 -1.22 9.70 6.92
C PRO A 23 0.09 10.49 6.71
N ASP A 24 0.28 11.60 7.43
CA ASP A 24 1.47 12.43 7.37
C ASP A 24 2.70 11.77 8.03
N ASP A 25 2.53 10.85 8.97
CA ASP A 25 3.62 10.09 9.59
C ASP A 25 4.20 9.01 8.66
N ILE A 26 3.44 8.61 7.65
CA ILE A 26 3.87 7.60 6.68
C ILE A 26 4.74 8.24 5.60
N ASP A 27 6.03 7.89 5.58
CA ASP A 27 6.91 8.27 4.47
C ASP A 27 6.49 7.53 3.18
N THR A 28 6.27 8.29 2.10
CA THR A 28 5.80 7.75 0.83
C THR A 28 6.80 6.86 0.13
N ASP A 29 8.09 7.05 0.41
CA ASP A 29 9.21 6.43 -0.27
C ASP A 29 9.90 5.37 0.61
N ALA A 30 9.53 5.31 1.89
CA ALA A 30 10.06 4.33 2.83
C ALA A 30 9.50 2.92 2.60
N PRO A 31 10.24 1.87 2.99
CA PRO A 31 9.76 0.49 2.99
C PRO A 31 8.50 0.32 3.85
N LEU A 32 7.46 -0.35 3.36
CA LEU A 32 6.30 -0.67 4.21
C LEU A 32 6.61 -1.80 5.20
N PHE A 33 7.37 -2.80 4.76
CA PHE A 33 7.73 -3.96 5.57
C PHE A 33 9.08 -3.81 6.26
N GLY A 34 9.23 -4.44 7.42
CA GLY A 34 10.49 -4.44 8.16
C GLY A 34 10.77 -3.09 8.81
N ASP A 35 11.87 -2.42 8.43
CA ASP A 35 12.38 -1.23 9.13
C ASP A 35 11.59 0.08 8.89
N GLY A 36 10.56 0.09 8.03
CA GLY A 36 9.72 1.27 7.87
C GLY A 36 8.44 1.20 8.69
N LEU A 37 7.29 0.92 8.06
CA LEU A 37 6.00 0.83 8.78
C LEU A 37 5.88 -0.39 9.72
N GLY A 38 6.87 -1.28 9.74
CA GLY A 38 6.87 -2.45 10.62
C GLY A 38 5.94 -3.58 10.16
N LEU A 39 5.42 -3.52 8.94
CA LEU A 39 4.43 -4.49 8.46
C LEU A 39 5.03 -5.90 8.34
N ASP A 40 4.17 -6.89 8.54
CA ASP A 40 4.50 -8.30 8.43
C ASP A 40 3.93 -8.96 7.16
N SER A 41 4.08 -10.29 7.04
CA SER A 41 3.59 -11.02 5.86
C SER A 41 2.06 -11.19 5.82
N ILE A 42 1.37 -11.02 6.95
CA ILE A 42 -0.09 -11.04 7.05
C ILE A 42 -0.65 -9.72 6.54
N ASP A 43 -0.06 -8.59 6.96
CA ASP A 43 -0.43 -7.25 6.49
C ASP A 43 -0.34 -7.14 4.95
N ALA A 44 0.68 -7.78 4.36
CA ALA A 44 0.83 -7.85 2.92
C ALA A 44 -0.41 -8.44 2.21
N LEU A 45 -1.05 -9.45 2.81
CA LEU A 45 -2.26 -10.06 2.25
C LEU A 45 -3.44 -9.09 2.34
N GLU A 46 -3.56 -8.34 3.42
CA GLU A 46 -4.61 -7.34 3.57
C GLU A 46 -4.47 -6.20 2.55
N LEU A 47 -3.23 -5.76 2.27
CA LEU A 47 -2.95 -4.79 1.20
C LEU A 47 -3.28 -5.34 -0.20
N ILE A 48 -3.06 -6.62 -0.45
CA ILE A 48 -3.49 -7.28 -1.71
C ILE A 48 -5.01 -7.22 -1.83
N VAL A 49 -5.73 -7.58 -0.76
CA VAL A 49 -7.20 -7.58 -0.74
C VAL A 49 -7.74 -6.14 -0.86
N LEU A 50 -7.07 -5.15 -0.27
CA LEU A 50 -7.38 -3.73 -0.46
C LEU A 50 -7.32 -3.37 -1.94
N LEU A 51 -6.25 -3.70 -2.65
CA LEU A 51 -6.10 -3.39 -4.08
C LEU A 51 -7.21 -4.04 -4.93
N GLU A 52 -7.53 -5.30 -4.65
CA GLU A 52 -8.59 -6.01 -5.36
C GLU A 52 -9.97 -5.39 -5.09
N LYS A 53 -10.28 -5.04 -3.83
CA LYS A 53 -11.59 -4.48 -3.44
C LYS A 53 -11.78 -3.02 -3.82
N GLN A 54 -10.78 -2.17 -3.61
CA GLN A 54 -10.88 -0.71 -3.80
C GLN A 54 -10.58 -0.29 -5.24
N TYR A 55 -9.68 -1.02 -5.91
CA TYR A 55 -9.20 -0.64 -7.24
C TYR A 55 -9.51 -1.69 -8.31
N GLY A 56 -10.01 -2.88 -7.95
CA GLY A 56 -10.24 -3.96 -8.91
C GLY A 56 -8.95 -4.56 -9.47
N ILE A 57 -7.82 -4.31 -8.82
CA ILE A 57 -6.50 -4.73 -9.30
C ILE A 57 -6.11 -6.03 -8.61
N LYS A 58 -5.89 -7.07 -9.40
CA LYS A 58 -5.44 -8.37 -8.91
C LYS A 58 -3.94 -8.53 -9.15
N ILE A 59 -3.22 -8.96 -8.13
CA ILE A 59 -1.80 -9.31 -8.24
C ILE A 59 -1.72 -10.79 -8.59
N GLU A 60 -1.30 -11.08 -9.82
CA GLU A 60 -1.22 -12.44 -10.34
C GLU A 60 0.12 -13.11 -9.98
N ASP A 61 1.23 -12.36 -9.99
CA ASP A 61 2.54 -12.87 -9.61
C ASP A 61 2.93 -12.41 -8.20
N PRO A 62 3.15 -13.34 -7.24
CA PRO A 62 3.62 -12.98 -5.90
C PRO A 62 4.99 -12.27 -5.88
N LYS A 63 5.80 -12.38 -6.95
CA LYS A 63 7.04 -11.61 -7.10
C LYS A 63 6.78 -10.12 -7.32
N ASP A 64 5.68 -9.78 -7.97
CA ASP A 64 5.30 -8.38 -8.20
C ASP A 64 4.80 -7.74 -6.91
N GLY A 65 4.16 -8.51 -6.02
CA GLY A 65 3.75 -8.03 -4.70
C GLY A 65 4.89 -7.36 -3.92
N LYS A 66 6.09 -7.95 -3.91
CA LYS A 66 7.26 -7.35 -3.22
C LYS A 66 7.68 -6.00 -3.80
N LYS A 67 7.48 -5.77 -5.09
CA LYS A 67 7.80 -4.49 -5.74
C LYS A 67 6.68 -3.48 -5.55
N ILE A 68 5.44 -3.92 -5.72
CA ILE A 68 4.24 -3.08 -5.61
C ILE A 68 4.09 -2.55 -4.19
N PHE A 69 4.22 -3.41 -3.19
CA PHE A 69 4.09 -3.05 -1.77
C PHE A 69 5.42 -2.63 -1.14
N TYR A 70 6.41 -2.22 -1.93
CA TYR A 70 7.65 -1.71 -1.36
C TYR A 70 7.40 -0.43 -0.55
N SER A 71 6.66 0.53 -1.11
CA SER A 71 6.39 1.85 -0.53
C SER A 71 4.99 2.32 -0.93
N ILE A 72 4.47 3.39 -0.30
CA ILE A 72 3.20 3.99 -0.74
C ILE A 72 3.30 4.47 -2.20
N ARG A 73 4.46 5.02 -2.60
CA ARG A 73 4.70 5.46 -3.97
C ARG A 73 4.53 4.33 -4.98
N THR A 74 5.14 3.17 -4.72
CA THR A 74 5.06 2.04 -5.66
C THR A 74 3.64 1.49 -5.78
N ILE A 75 2.84 1.53 -4.70
CA ILE A 75 1.42 1.18 -4.75
C ILE A 75 0.66 2.17 -5.64
N ALA A 76 0.88 3.47 -5.44
CA ALA A 76 0.23 4.52 -6.21
C ALA A 76 0.57 4.44 -7.71
N GLU A 77 1.85 4.26 -8.02
CA GLU A 77 2.34 4.08 -9.39
C GLU A 77 1.67 2.88 -10.05
N TYR A 78 1.60 1.74 -9.34
CA TYR A 78 0.96 0.54 -9.86
C TYR A 78 -0.56 0.73 -10.11
N ILE A 79 -1.25 1.44 -9.21
CA ILE A 79 -2.66 1.78 -9.40
C ILE A 79 -2.84 2.69 -10.62
N GLU A 80 -2.00 3.72 -10.79
CA GLU A 80 -2.09 4.61 -11.96
C GLU A 80 -1.80 3.89 -13.27
N GLU A 81 -0.83 2.96 -13.28
CA GLU A 81 -0.54 2.14 -14.45
C GLU A 81 -1.71 1.24 -14.85
N LYS A 82 -2.43 0.67 -13.88
CA LYS A 82 -3.58 -0.22 -14.12
C LYS A 82 -4.91 0.52 -14.34
N LYS A 83 -5.01 1.79 -13.96
CA LYS A 83 -6.19 2.64 -14.21
C LYS A 83 -6.32 3.12 -15.65
N LYS A 84 -5.25 3.04 -16.46
CA LYS A 84 -5.26 3.37 -17.89
C LYS A 84 -5.80 2.23 -18.73
#